data_AF-A0A965V3C8-F1
#
_entry.id   AF-A0A965V3C8-F1
#
_cell.length_a   1.000
_cell.length_b   1.000
_cell.length_c   1.000
_cell.angle_alpha   90.00
_cell.angle_beta   90.00
_cell.angle_gamma   90.00
#
_symmetry.space_group_name_H-M   'P 1'
#
loop_
_entity.id
_entity.type
_entity.pdbx_description
1 polymer ?
#
loop_
_entity_poly.entity_id
_entity_poly.type
_entity_poly.pdbx_seq_one_letter_code
_entity_poly.pdbx_strand_id
1 'polypeptide(L)'
;MTPSRVKQKVFKTLQGLSHSLSSILLGGALIFSTQAFACPNILEYIDTNCDGSIRFMLTGDSIVRGVGDEEGLGYPKRLKQLVGDSHFKALNLGVPGTTPRELRRSFIRNIDKGGKTTRRTRDIDYTLIQVGTNSYWTGDQPFQVVMQIHRLKKYIERALEERNGTKPIVFTATVPMTERSFQNPFLSDLNTELLRKQGLNVLVRFDKIPVDKLAIRDSLHPGAAGYKRMARRARKGLEKAQPIAAEIVTDQDFDNLYDAAEIGIYFTNPTLTDTDEDELSDGEEVLIYKTNPLLSDTDGDGASDYAEIQSGTDPLIP
;
A
#
# COMPACT_ATOMS: atom_id res chain seq x y z
N MET A 1 -64.08 -52.21 19.70
CA MET A 1 -65.17 -51.24 19.90
C MET A 1 -65.03 -50.14 18.87
N THR A 2 -66.16 -49.69 18.36
CA THR A 2 -66.44 -49.06 17.07
C THR A 2 -65.92 -47.61 16.90
N PRO A 3 -65.91 -47.09 15.66
CA PRO A 3 -64.96 -46.11 15.12
C PRO A 3 -65.56 -44.71 14.93
N SER A 4 -64.76 -43.73 14.49
CA SER A 4 -65.31 -42.60 13.71
C SER A 4 -64.47 -42.32 12.46
N ARG A 5 -65.17 -42.38 11.32
CA ARG A 5 -64.75 -42.01 9.96
C ARG A 5 -65.47 -40.71 9.61
N VAL A 6 -64.77 -39.71 9.09
CA VAL A 6 -65.27 -38.72 8.10
C VAL A 6 -64.03 -38.23 7.31
N LYS A 7 -63.73 -38.68 6.08
CA LYS A 7 -64.05 -38.09 4.73
C LYS A 7 -63.89 -36.54 4.71
N GLN A 8 -63.25 -35.84 3.77
CA GLN A 8 -62.95 -36.01 2.34
C GLN A 8 -62.02 -34.86 1.85
N LYS A 9 -61.12 -35.15 0.87
CA LYS A 9 -60.62 -34.28 -0.25
C LYS A 9 -59.86 -32.97 0.10
N VAL A 10 -58.88 -32.44 -0.65
CA VAL A 10 -58.22 -32.69 -1.95
C VAL A 10 -56.93 -31.84 -2.00
N PHE A 11 -55.94 -32.35 -2.74
CA PHE A 11 -54.74 -31.72 -3.33
C PHE A 11 -54.45 -30.21 -3.15
N LYS A 12 -53.15 -29.97 -2.93
CA LYS A 12 -52.21 -29.05 -3.64
C LYS A 12 -51.73 -27.77 -2.92
N THR A 13 -50.39 -27.74 -2.83
CA THR A 13 -49.47 -26.61 -3.08
C THR A 13 -49.12 -25.65 -1.94
N LEU A 14 -47.88 -25.83 -1.46
CA LEU A 14 -46.80 -24.87 -1.20
C LEU A 14 -46.99 -23.63 -0.32
N GLN A 15 -45.93 -23.46 0.48
CA GLN A 15 -45.39 -22.26 1.14
C GLN A 15 -46.03 -21.83 2.47
N GLY A 16 -45.19 -21.85 3.51
CA GLY A 16 -45.40 -21.07 4.73
C GLY A 16 -44.88 -21.72 6.02
N LEU A 17 -43.62 -21.43 6.36
CA LEU A 17 -43.10 -21.15 7.71
C LEU A 17 -43.47 -22.10 8.88
N SER A 18 -42.49 -22.82 9.43
CA SER A 18 -41.91 -22.49 10.76
C SER A 18 -40.99 -23.59 11.30
N HIS A 19 -39.81 -23.12 11.74
CA HIS A 19 -38.95 -23.60 12.83
C HIS A 19 -38.70 -25.11 13.06
N SER A 20 -37.43 -25.49 12.88
CA SER A 20 -36.66 -26.10 13.98
C SER A 20 -35.16 -25.94 13.72
N LEU A 21 -34.51 -25.18 14.60
CA LEU A 21 -33.07 -24.97 14.68
C LEU A 21 -32.34 -26.29 14.92
N SER A 22 -31.16 -26.44 14.31
CA SER A 22 -29.88 -26.80 14.95
C SER A 22 -29.00 -27.58 13.98
N SER A 23 -27.91 -26.95 13.51
CA SER A 23 -26.57 -27.53 13.25
C SER A 23 -25.74 -26.53 12.44
N ILE A 24 -25.17 -25.54 13.14
CA ILE A 24 -24.17 -24.64 12.59
C ILE A 24 -22.85 -25.41 12.55
N LEU A 25 -22.43 -25.85 11.36
CA LEU A 25 -21.04 -26.15 11.08
C LEU A 25 -20.42 -24.90 10.48
N LEU A 26 -19.67 -24.19 11.31
CA LEU A 26 -18.93 -22.98 10.99
C LEU A 26 -17.71 -23.35 10.12
N GLY A 27 -17.96 -23.63 8.84
CA GLY A 27 -16.93 -23.70 7.80
C GLY A 27 -16.79 -22.31 7.17
N GLY A 28 -16.11 -21.40 7.85
CA GLY A 28 -15.81 -20.06 7.33
C GLY A 28 -14.77 -20.13 6.21
N ALA A 29 -15.20 -20.55 5.01
CA ALA A 29 -14.50 -20.20 3.79
C ALA A 29 -14.78 -18.72 3.54
N LEU A 30 -13.78 -17.86 3.81
CA LEU A 30 -13.76 -16.50 3.29
C LEU A 30 -13.80 -16.61 1.77
N ILE A 31 -14.97 -16.39 1.18
CA ILE A 31 -15.11 -16.14 -0.25
C ILE A 31 -14.44 -14.79 -0.48
N PHE A 32 -13.16 -14.78 -0.78
CA PHE A 32 -12.57 -13.65 -1.49
C PHE A 32 -13.21 -13.67 -2.87
N SER A 33 -14.15 -12.75 -3.09
CA SER A 33 -14.49 -12.32 -4.44
C SER A 33 -13.17 -12.01 -5.14
N THR A 34 -12.81 -12.78 -6.16
CA THR A 34 -11.70 -12.44 -7.04
C THR A 34 -12.14 -11.22 -7.83
N GLN A 35 -12.09 -10.04 -7.22
CA GLN A 35 -12.05 -8.81 -7.98
C GLN A 35 -10.78 -8.93 -8.83
N ALA A 36 -10.95 -9.07 -10.14
CA ALA A 36 -9.88 -8.80 -11.08
C ALA A 36 -9.52 -7.33 -10.82
N PHE A 37 -8.32 -7.11 -10.32
CA PHE A 37 -7.79 -5.77 -10.15
C PHE A 37 -7.37 -5.26 -11.51
N ALA A 38 -7.66 -4.00 -11.81
CA ALA A 38 -6.99 -3.31 -12.91
C ALA A 38 -5.48 -3.32 -12.67
N CYS A 39 -4.72 -3.40 -13.74
CA CYS A 39 -3.28 -3.58 -13.77
C CYS A 39 -2.79 -4.91 -13.15
N PRO A 40 -1.65 -5.46 -13.63
CA PRO A 40 -1.15 -6.74 -13.14
C PRO A 40 -0.80 -6.67 -11.66
N ASN A 41 -1.44 -7.49 -10.84
CA ASN A 41 -1.04 -7.64 -9.45
C ASN A 41 0.37 -8.22 -9.33
N ILE A 42 1.23 -7.54 -8.57
CA ILE A 42 2.56 -8.03 -8.24
C ILE A 42 2.50 -8.59 -6.83
N LEU A 43 2.47 -9.92 -6.71
CA LEU A 43 2.42 -10.64 -5.43
C LEU A 43 1.25 -10.25 -4.53
N GLU A 44 0.07 -10.04 -5.12
CA GLU A 44 -1.15 -9.58 -4.42
C GLU A 44 -1.06 -8.13 -3.88
N TYR A 45 -0.03 -7.38 -4.27
CA TYR A 45 0.07 -5.95 -3.98
C TYR A 45 -0.44 -5.13 -5.17
N ILE A 46 -1.33 -4.18 -4.88
CA ILE A 46 -1.85 -3.24 -5.87
C ILE A 46 -0.72 -2.30 -6.31
N ASP A 47 -0.44 -2.30 -7.61
CA ASP A 47 0.42 -1.34 -8.31
C ASP A 47 -0.42 -0.13 -8.68
N THR A 48 -0.19 1.01 -8.01
CA THR A 48 -1.08 2.17 -8.12
C THR A 48 -0.82 3.01 -9.37
N ASN A 49 0.29 2.77 -10.07
CA ASN A 49 0.68 3.51 -11.27
C ASN A 49 0.85 2.60 -12.50
N CYS A 50 0.59 1.30 -12.34
CA CYS A 50 0.57 0.32 -13.42
C CYS A 50 1.91 0.19 -14.17
N ASP A 51 3.03 0.50 -13.51
CA ASP A 51 4.35 0.46 -14.13
C ASP A 51 5.07 -0.90 -13.98
N GLY A 52 4.37 -1.89 -13.43
CA GLY A 52 4.89 -3.24 -13.24
C GLY A 52 5.93 -3.31 -12.12
N SER A 53 5.92 -2.39 -11.15
CA SER A 53 6.86 -2.39 -10.02
C SER A 53 6.29 -1.76 -8.74
N ILE A 54 6.17 -2.57 -7.69
CA ILE A 54 5.83 -2.07 -6.35
C ILE A 54 7.02 -1.34 -5.72
N ARG A 55 6.90 -0.03 -5.53
CA ARG A 55 7.88 0.79 -4.79
C ARG A 55 7.35 1.17 -3.41
N PHE A 56 7.92 0.53 -2.40
CA PHE A 56 7.61 0.81 -1.00
C PHE A 56 8.65 1.74 -0.36
N MET A 57 8.28 2.99 -0.14
CA MET A 57 9.08 3.96 0.61
C MET A 57 8.97 3.74 2.12
N LEU A 58 10.11 3.61 2.79
CA LEU A 58 10.20 3.55 4.24
C LEU A 58 10.96 4.79 4.73
N THR A 59 10.28 5.63 5.50
CA THR A 59 10.81 6.92 5.95
C THR A 59 10.65 7.15 7.44
N GLY A 60 11.61 7.84 8.04
CA GLY A 60 11.66 7.97 9.48
C GLY A 60 13.05 8.29 10.02
N ASP A 61 13.33 7.79 11.22
CA ASP A 61 14.56 8.08 11.95
C ASP A 61 15.65 7.00 11.81
N SER A 62 16.50 6.85 12.84
CA SER A 62 17.60 5.88 12.87
C SER A 62 17.09 4.43 12.81
N ILE A 63 15.87 4.17 13.29
CA ILE A 63 15.28 2.84 13.25
C ILE A 63 14.99 2.43 11.81
N VAL A 64 14.42 3.33 11.01
CA VAL A 64 14.23 3.13 9.55
C VAL A 64 15.57 2.99 8.84
N ARG A 65 16.56 3.81 9.22
CA ARG A 65 17.90 3.75 8.65
C ARG A 65 18.55 2.37 8.87
N GLY A 66 18.20 1.67 9.94
CA GLY A 66 18.81 0.39 10.32
C GLY A 66 20.05 0.54 11.18
N VAL A 67 20.16 1.65 11.95
CA VAL A 67 21.27 1.84 12.90
C VAL A 67 21.24 0.72 13.93
N GLY A 68 22.41 0.23 14.38
CA GLY A 68 22.51 -0.86 15.36
C GLY A 68 22.47 -2.27 14.78
N ASP A 69 22.07 -2.42 13.51
CA ASP A 69 22.10 -3.71 12.82
C ASP A 69 23.51 -4.11 12.39
N GLU A 70 24.05 -5.15 13.00
CA GLU A 70 25.37 -5.69 12.68
C GLU A 70 25.49 -6.23 11.24
N GLU A 71 24.37 -6.56 10.59
CA GLU A 71 24.36 -7.03 9.19
C GLU A 71 24.13 -5.88 8.18
N GLY A 72 23.87 -4.64 8.65
CA GLY A 72 23.70 -3.46 7.78
C GLY A 72 22.48 -3.52 6.84
N LEU A 73 21.48 -4.33 7.17
CA LEU A 73 20.25 -4.52 6.39
C LEU A 73 19.10 -3.61 6.86
N GLY A 74 19.00 -3.38 8.17
CA GLY A 74 17.80 -2.85 8.82
C GLY A 74 16.56 -3.70 8.54
N TYR A 75 15.38 -3.19 8.89
CA TYR A 75 14.14 -3.81 8.44
C TYR A 75 13.75 -3.52 6.98
N PRO A 76 14.14 -2.38 6.35
CA PRO A 76 13.82 -2.14 4.94
C PRO A 76 14.43 -3.16 3.97
N LYS A 77 15.73 -3.46 4.07
CA LYS A 77 16.35 -4.45 3.15
C LYS A 77 15.87 -5.87 3.48
N ARG A 78 15.64 -6.19 4.76
CA ARG A 78 15.03 -7.48 5.15
C ARG A 78 13.59 -7.62 4.66
N LEU A 79 12.83 -6.52 4.58
CA LEU A 79 11.50 -6.55 3.95
C LEU A 79 11.61 -6.92 2.48
N LYS A 80 12.51 -6.27 1.73
CA LYS A 80 12.78 -6.65 0.33
C LYS A 80 13.14 -8.14 0.19
N GLN A 81 14.03 -8.64 1.04
CA GLN A 81 14.40 -10.07 1.05
C GLN A 81 13.23 -11.00 1.42
N LEU A 82 12.33 -10.57 2.32
CA LEU A 82 11.16 -11.35 2.74
C LEU A 82 10.07 -11.42 1.67
N VAL A 83 9.96 -10.38 0.84
CA VAL A 83 9.05 -10.37 -0.32
C VAL A 83 9.65 -11.20 -1.44
N GLY A 84 10.96 -11.06 -1.72
CA GLY A 84 11.69 -12.00 -2.57
C GLY A 84 11.46 -11.83 -4.08
N ASP A 85 10.98 -10.67 -4.52
CA ASP A 85 10.60 -10.40 -5.91
C ASP A 85 11.40 -9.23 -6.51
N SER A 86 11.74 -9.32 -7.80
CA SER A 86 12.52 -8.32 -8.53
C SER A 86 11.77 -7.01 -8.79
N HIS A 87 10.45 -7.08 -8.94
CA HIS A 87 9.56 -5.94 -9.15
C HIS A 87 9.28 -5.19 -7.84
N PHE A 88 9.53 -5.83 -6.68
CA PHE A 88 9.40 -5.19 -5.38
C PHE A 88 10.66 -4.41 -4.95
N LYS A 89 10.51 -3.11 -4.75
CA LYS A 89 11.59 -2.20 -4.32
C LYS A 89 11.27 -1.61 -2.95
N ALA A 90 12.15 -1.83 -1.97
CA ALA A 90 12.07 -1.17 -0.66
C ALA A 90 13.06 0.00 -0.58
N LEU A 91 12.55 1.23 -0.59
CA LEU A 91 13.35 2.45 -0.53
C LEU A 91 13.55 2.90 0.92
N ASN A 92 14.77 2.79 1.43
CA ASN A 92 15.12 3.30 2.76
C ASN A 92 15.51 4.78 2.72
N LEU A 93 14.71 5.63 3.39
CA LEU A 93 14.93 7.06 3.59
C LEU A 93 15.07 7.44 5.07
N GLY A 94 15.50 6.52 5.94
CA GLY A 94 15.73 6.82 7.35
C GLY A 94 16.82 7.87 7.58
N VAL A 95 16.55 8.84 8.44
CA VAL A 95 17.44 9.95 8.80
C VAL A 95 17.68 9.94 10.32
N PRO A 96 18.84 9.47 10.80
CA PRO A 96 19.15 9.47 12.23
C PRO A 96 18.93 10.83 12.90
N GLY A 97 18.35 10.82 14.10
CA GLY A 97 18.09 12.03 14.88
C GLY A 97 16.88 12.87 14.43
N THR A 98 16.24 12.56 13.30
CA THR A 98 15.13 13.39 12.81
C THR A 98 13.89 13.32 13.71
N THR A 99 13.25 14.47 13.87
CA THR A 99 11.85 14.60 14.35
C THR A 99 10.86 14.59 13.17
N PRO A 100 9.54 14.44 13.41
CA PRO A 100 8.55 14.52 12.33
C PRO A 100 8.56 15.89 11.63
N ARG A 101 8.76 16.97 12.39
CA ARG A 101 8.88 18.35 11.86
C ARG A 101 10.07 18.50 10.91
N GLU A 102 11.23 17.98 11.28
CA GLU A 102 12.45 18.03 10.46
C GLU A 102 12.32 17.15 9.22
N LEU A 103 11.74 15.97 9.38
CA LEU A 103 11.50 15.05 8.27
C LEU A 103 10.59 15.70 7.22
N ARG A 104 9.51 16.37 7.65
CA ARG A 104 8.64 17.15 6.74
C ARG A 104 9.41 18.25 6.02
N ARG A 105 10.25 19.02 6.71
CA ARG A 105 11.10 20.04 6.08
C ARG A 105 12.07 19.43 5.08
N SER A 106 12.57 18.22 5.34
CA SER A 106 13.43 17.48 4.41
C SER A 106 12.67 17.09 3.14
N PHE A 107 11.45 16.57 3.26
CA PHE A 107 10.62 16.26 2.10
C PHE A 107 10.28 17.52 1.28
N ILE A 108 9.91 18.64 1.92
CA ILE A 108 9.70 19.93 1.23
C ILE A 108 10.94 20.36 0.44
N ARG A 109 12.13 20.27 1.03
CA ARG A 109 13.35 20.65 0.31
C ARG A 109 13.68 19.69 -0.83
N ASN A 110 13.38 18.40 -0.68
CA ASN A 110 13.83 17.44 -1.67
C ASN A 110 12.80 17.14 -2.76
N ILE A 111 11.50 17.19 -2.49
CA ILE A 111 10.48 16.97 -3.52
C ILE A 111 10.24 18.30 -4.25
N ASP A 112 9.86 19.35 -3.53
CA ASP A 112 9.45 20.62 -4.15
C ASP A 112 10.61 21.42 -4.77
N LYS A 113 11.85 21.22 -4.29
CA LYS A 113 13.03 21.99 -4.74
C LYS A 113 14.05 21.18 -5.53
N GLY A 114 13.68 20.02 -6.05
CA GLY A 114 14.54 19.23 -6.96
C GLY A 114 15.81 18.64 -6.31
N GLY A 115 15.71 18.20 -5.04
CA GLY A 115 16.85 17.63 -4.31
C GLY A 115 17.23 16.18 -4.68
N LYS A 116 18.25 15.64 -4.01
CA LYS A 116 18.78 14.29 -4.31
C LYS A 116 17.76 13.15 -4.17
N THR A 117 16.70 13.34 -3.39
CA THR A 117 15.65 12.32 -3.23
C THR A 117 14.47 12.49 -4.17
N THR A 118 14.40 13.54 -4.99
CA THR A 118 13.32 13.72 -5.99
C THR A 118 13.21 12.48 -6.87
N ARG A 119 14.27 12.12 -7.60
CA ARG A 119 14.25 10.93 -8.47
C ARG A 119 13.97 9.63 -7.72
N ARG A 120 14.39 9.54 -6.44
CA ARG A 120 14.23 8.32 -5.63
C ARG A 120 12.78 8.07 -5.20
N THR A 121 11.95 9.10 -5.13
CA THR A 121 10.54 9.00 -4.71
C THR A 121 9.56 9.11 -5.87
N ARG A 122 10.01 8.87 -7.10
CA ARG A 122 9.12 8.72 -8.26
C ARG A 122 8.40 7.37 -8.15
N ASP A 123 7.16 7.32 -8.65
CA ASP A 123 6.38 6.09 -8.82
C ASP A 123 6.20 5.30 -7.50
N ILE A 124 6.14 5.99 -6.36
CA ILE A 124 5.96 5.35 -5.05
C ILE A 124 4.49 4.91 -4.90
N ASP A 125 4.27 3.62 -4.68
CA ASP A 125 2.93 3.06 -4.40
C ASP A 125 2.59 3.08 -2.92
N TYR A 126 3.58 2.72 -2.08
CA TYR A 126 3.37 2.59 -0.64
C TYR A 126 4.36 3.43 0.14
N THR A 127 3.93 4.00 1.26
CA THR A 127 4.80 4.67 2.22
C THR A 127 4.53 4.25 3.65
N LEU A 128 5.58 3.85 4.35
CA LEU A 128 5.56 3.62 5.80
C LEU A 128 6.35 4.72 6.51
N ILE A 129 5.67 5.46 7.37
CA ILE A 129 6.27 6.46 8.25
C ILE A 129 6.48 5.86 9.64
N GLN A 130 7.72 5.84 10.12
CA GLN A 130 8.05 5.50 11.51
C GLN A 130 9.01 6.56 12.09
N VAL A 131 8.49 7.43 12.95
CA VAL A 131 9.26 8.54 13.54
C VAL A 131 8.59 8.98 14.83
N GLY A 132 9.33 9.67 15.69
CA GLY A 132 8.79 10.34 16.88
C GLY A 132 9.61 10.13 18.13
N THR A 133 10.48 9.10 18.16
CA THR A 133 11.35 8.82 19.31
C THR A 133 12.22 10.02 19.67
N ASN A 134 12.77 10.73 18.68
CA ASN A 134 13.65 11.89 18.91
C ASN A 134 12.93 13.12 19.46
N SER A 135 11.60 13.21 19.32
CA SER A 135 10.80 14.33 19.83
C SER A 135 10.78 14.41 21.36
N TYR A 136 11.16 13.33 22.05
CA TYR A 136 11.45 13.37 23.49
C TYR A 136 12.49 14.43 23.84
N TRP A 137 13.57 14.52 23.05
CA TRP A 137 14.68 15.44 23.31
C TRP A 137 14.36 16.90 23.00
N THR A 138 13.31 17.15 22.23
CA THR A 138 12.83 18.51 21.92
C THR A 138 11.77 19.00 22.89
N GLY A 139 11.35 18.17 23.86
CA GLY A 139 10.31 18.51 24.84
C GLY A 139 8.90 18.54 24.26
N ASP A 140 8.69 18.04 23.04
CA ASP A 140 7.36 17.95 22.44
C ASP A 140 6.50 16.97 23.25
N GLN A 141 5.24 17.29 23.46
CA GLN A 141 4.29 16.37 24.09
C GLN A 141 3.80 15.32 23.08
N PRO A 142 3.47 14.09 23.50
CA PRO A 142 3.01 13.01 22.61
C PRO A 142 1.93 13.44 21.59
N PHE A 143 0.89 14.15 22.02
CA PHE A 143 -0.16 14.62 21.12
C PHE A 143 0.37 15.59 20.04
N GLN A 144 1.36 16.43 20.36
CA GLN A 144 1.98 17.35 19.41
C GLN A 144 2.75 16.56 18.35
N VAL A 145 3.50 15.54 18.76
CA VAL A 145 4.25 14.65 17.86
C VAL A 145 3.30 13.96 16.88
N VAL A 146 2.18 13.42 17.37
CA VAL A 146 1.14 12.80 16.52
C VAL A 146 0.55 13.79 15.52
N MET A 147 0.27 15.03 15.93
CA MET A 147 -0.19 16.06 15.01
C MET A 147 0.86 16.45 13.96
N GLN A 148 2.14 16.42 14.31
CA GLN A 148 3.23 16.64 13.35
C GLN A 148 3.33 15.47 12.35
N ILE A 149 3.20 14.21 12.81
CA ILE A 149 3.17 13.02 11.95
C ILE A 149 1.97 13.07 10.99
N HIS A 150 0.79 13.50 11.46
CA HIS A 150 -0.39 13.65 10.61
C HIS A 150 -0.18 14.68 9.49
N ARG A 151 0.44 15.83 9.82
CA ARG A 151 0.80 16.85 8.81
C ARG A 151 1.87 16.35 7.84
N LEU A 152 2.84 15.56 8.32
CA LEU A 152 3.84 14.93 7.47
C LEU A 152 3.19 13.95 6.48
N LYS A 153 2.31 13.06 6.98
CA LYS A 153 1.56 12.10 6.15
C LYS A 153 0.79 12.81 5.04
N LYS A 154 -0.07 13.78 5.40
CA LYS A 154 -0.86 14.54 4.41
C LYS A 154 0.02 15.25 3.37
N TYR A 155 1.15 15.77 3.81
CA TYR A 155 2.09 16.43 2.89
C TYR A 155 2.70 15.42 1.92
N ILE A 156 3.14 14.24 2.38
CA ILE A 156 3.70 13.20 1.51
C ILE A 156 2.67 12.71 0.51
N GLU A 157 1.43 12.42 0.95
CA GLU A 157 0.33 12.00 0.07
C GLU A 157 0.15 12.98 -1.08
N ARG A 158 -0.11 14.25 -0.76
CA ARG A 158 -0.33 15.30 -1.76
C ARG A 158 0.88 15.52 -2.66
N ALA A 159 2.08 15.66 -2.08
CA ALA A 159 3.27 16.01 -2.85
C ALA A 159 3.74 14.89 -3.79
N LEU A 160 3.41 13.63 -3.48
CA LEU A 160 3.69 12.51 -4.37
C LEU A 160 2.58 12.32 -5.41
N GLU A 161 1.32 12.50 -5.05
CA GLU A 161 0.18 12.49 -5.99
C GLU A 161 0.34 13.56 -7.07
N GLU A 162 0.55 14.82 -6.67
CA GLU A 162 0.77 15.96 -7.60
C GLU A 162 1.94 15.73 -8.57
N ARG A 163 2.89 14.87 -8.20
CA ARG A 163 4.12 14.67 -8.94
C ARG A 163 4.14 13.39 -9.77
N ASN A 164 3.54 12.32 -9.26
CA ASN A 164 3.58 10.99 -9.85
C ASN A 164 2.30 10.66 -10.62
N GLY A 165 1.28 11.54 -10.60
CA GLY A 165 -0.01 11.30 -11.23
C GLY A 165 -0.97 10.49 -10.35
N THR A 166 -0.43 9.55 -9.56
CA THR A 166 -1.22 8.67 -8.70
C THR A 166 -0.88 8.85 -7.23
N LYS A 167 -1.90 8.65 -6.39
CA LYS A 167 -1.79 8.82 -4.95
C LYS A 167 -1.18 7.59 -4.27
N PRO A 168 -0.07 7.74 -3.51
CA PRO A 168 0.47 6.62 -2.75
C PRO A 168 -0.40 6.25 -1.55
N ILE A 169 -0.35 4.98 -1.18
CA ILE A 169 -0.91 4.46 0.07
C ILE A 169 0.06 4.75 1.21
N VAL A 170 -0.30 5.73 2.05
CA VAL A 170 0.53 6.14 3.19
C VAL A 170 -0.04 5.63 4.50
N PHE A 171 0.77 4.92 5.26
CA PHE A 171 0.44 4.41 6.59
C PHE A 171 1.59 4.57 7.58
N THR A 172 1.31 4.36 8.85
CA THR A 172 2.25 4.65 9.95
C THR A 172 2.53 3.43 10.81
N ALA A 173 3.64 3.49 11.53
CA ALA A 173 3.98 2.55 12.59
C ALA A 173 3.95 3.22 13.96
N THR A 174 3.65 2.43 14.99
CA THR A 174 4.08 2.74 16.35
C THR A 174 5.61 2.72 16.47
N VAL A 175 6.16 3.40 17.47
CA VAL A 175 7.59 3.36 17.79
C VAL A 175 7.90 2.16 18.70
N PRO A 176 9.03 1.46 18.51
CA PRO A 176 9.43 0.38 19.42
C PRO A 176 9.77 0.93 20.81
N MET A 177 9.55 0.11 21.84
CA MET A 177 10.10 0.38 23.18
C MET A 177 11.61 0.16 23.18
N THR A 178 12.30 0.73 24.17
CA THR A 178 13.77 0.71 24.25
C THR A 178 14.24 0.23 25.63
N GLU A 179 15.55 0.03 25.80
CA GLU A 179 16.13 -0.21 27.14
C GLU A 179 16.31 1.09 27.95
N ARG A 180 16.08 2.25 27.32
CA ARG A 180 16.07 3.56 28.00
C ARG A 180 14.76 3.71 28.77
N SER A 181 14.73 3.16 29.98
CA SER A 181 13.57 3.19 30.87
C SER A 181 13.01 4.60 31.09
N PHE A 182 13.86 5.62 31.15
CA PHE A 182 13.46 7.02 31.31
C PHE A 182 12.65 7.58 30.12
N GLN A 183 12.82 7.02 28.92
CA GLN A 183 12.13 7.47 27.71
C GLN A 183 10.81 6.70 27.48
N ASN A 184 10.72 5.47 27.98
CA ASN A 184 9.58 4.57 27.71
C ASN A 184 8.21 5.12 28.14
N PRO A 185 8.04 5.91 29.23
CA PRO A 185 6.75 6.55 29.52
C PRO A 185 6.27 7.43 28.36
N PHE A 186 7.15 8.28 27.83
CA PHE A 186 6.84 9.11 26.66
C PHE A 186 6.52 8.26 25.41
N LEU A 187 7.29 7.19 25.14
CA LEU A 187 7.03 6.32 23.99
C LEU A 187 5.70 5.57 24.12
N SER A 188 5.31 5.19 25.34
CA SER A 188 4.01 4.58 25.64
C SER A 188 2.86 5.54 25.36
N ASP A 189 2.96 6.77 25.83
CA ASP A 189 1.95 7.80 25.58
C ASP A 189 1.87 8.14 24.10
N LEU A 190 3.01 8.29 23.42
CA LEU A 190 3.07 8.51 21.97
C LEU A 190 2.38 7.38 21.19
N ASN A 191 2.68 6.13 21.53
CA ASN A 191 2.04 4.99 20.88
C ASN A 191 0.52 4.94 21.14
N THR A 192 0.08 5.34 22.33
CA THR A 192 -1.34 5.44 22.66
C THR A 192 -2.01 6.52 21.81
N GLU A 193 -1.43 7.70 21.71
CA GLU A 193 -1.94 8.82 20.91
C GLU A 193 -1.95 8.50 19.41
N LEU A 194 -0.91 7.83 18.89
CA LEU A 194 -0.86 7.37 17.50
C LEU A 194 -2.07 6.50 17.16
N LEU A 195 -2.39 5.54 18.02
CA LEU A 195 -3.49 4.59 17.81
C LEU A 195 -4.88 5.23 17.94
N ARG A 196 -5.00 6.32 18.70
CA ARG A 196 -6.26 7.08 18.84
C ARG A 196 -6.50 8.03 17.65
N LYS A 197 -5.45 8.44 16.95
CA LYS A 197 -5.55 9.42 15.87
C LYS A 197 -6.09 8.79 14.58
N GLN A 198 -7.32 9.15 14.24
CA GLN A 198 -7.93 8.82 12.95
C GLN A 198 -7.14 9.40 11.77
N GLY A 199 -7.12 8.66 10.66
CA GLY A 199 -6.48 9.06 9.40
C GLY A 199 -4.96 8.85 9.33
N LEU A 200 -4.33 8.32 10.39
CA LEU A 200 -2.92 7.92 10.36
C LEU A 200 -2.68 6.52 9.83
N ASN A 201 -3.71 5.67 9.77
CA ASN A 201 -3.61 4.27 9.35
C ASN A 201 -2.43 3.58 10.07
N VAL A 202 -2.51 3.40 11.39
CA VAL A 202 -1.43 2.76 12.16
C VAL A 202 -1.48 1.25 11.95
N LEU A 203 -0.92 0.77 10.84
CA LEU A 203 -1.01 -0.63 10.41
C LEU A 203 0.13 -1.50 10.95
N VAL A 204 1.24 -0.87 11.38
CA VAL A 204 2.44 -1.57 11.87
C VAL A 204 2.65 -1.32 13.36
N ARG A 205 2.69 -2.41 14.15
CA ARG A 205 2.79 -2.37 15.62
C ARG A 205 4.18 -2.79 16.12
N PHE A 206 5.17 -1.92 16.01
CA PHE A 206 6.53 -2.18 16.52
C PHE A 206 6.60 -2.14 18.04
N ASP A 207 5.75 -1.35 18.71
CA ASP A 207 5.56 -1.35 20.17
C ASP A 207 5.20 -2.74 20.74
N LYS A 208 4.65 -3.64 19.92
CA LYS A 208 4.32 -5.01 20.30
C LYS A 208 5.50 -5.98 20.16
N ILE A 209 6.69 -5.53 19.80
CA ILE A 209 7.90 -6.36 19.88
C ILE A 209 8.44 -6.21 21.30
N PRO A 210 8.52 -7.28 22.10
CA PRO A 210 9.14 -7.22 23.42
C PRO A 210 10.59 -6.72 23.33
N VAL A 211 11.02 -5.91 24.29
CA VAL A 211 12.35 -5.27 24.29
C VAL A 211 13.48 -6.31 24.23
N ASP A 212 13.35 -7.42 24.97
CA ASP A 212 14.31 -8.54 24.95
C ASP A 212 14.41 -9.24 23.58
N LYS A 213 13.39 -9.09 22.73
CA LYS A 213 13.37 -9.64 21.36
C LYS A 213 13.92 -8.67 20.32
N LEU A 214 14.22 -7.43 20.69
CA LEU A 214 14.85 -6.45 19.79
C LEU A 214 16.37 -6.64 19.69
N ALA A 215 16.99 -7.44 20.58
CA ALA A 215 18.43 -7.67 20.60
C ALA A 215 19.25 -6.37 20.61
N ILE A 216 18.83 -5.43 21.46
CA ILE A 216 19.43 -4.10 21.58
C ILE A 216 20.82 -4.24 22.21
N ARG A 217 21.79 -3.47 21.70
CA ARG A 217 23.18 -3.45 22.21
C ARG A 217 23.65 -2.09 22.70
N ASP A 218 23.01 -1.01 22.27
CA ASP A 218 23.36 0.39 22.60
C ASP A 218 22.19 1.13 23.31
N SER A 219 21.34 0.35 23.97
CA SER A 219 20.13 0.75 24.69
C SER A 219 19.00 1.32 23.83
N LEU A 220 19.18 1.55 22.53
CA LEU A 220 18.18 2.19 21.66
C LEU A 220 17.86 1.35 20.42
N HIS A 221 18.89 0.90 19.72
CA HIS A 221 18.75 0.38 18.38
C HIS A 221 18.63 -1.15 18.38
N PRO A 222 17.64 -1.72 17.66
CA PRO A 222 17.53 -3.16 17.49
C PRO A 222 18.78 -3.73 16.80
N GLY A 223 19.16 -4.96 17.18
CA GLY A 223 20.12 -5.75 16.41
C GLY A 223 19.45 -6.48 15.23
N ALA A 224 20.22 -7.29 14.51
CA ALA A 224 19.77 -8.04 13.34
C ALA A 224 18.49 -8.85 13.59
N ALA A 225 18.42 -9.56 14.72
CA ALA A 225 17.25 -10.35 15.10
C ALA A 225 16.00 -9.48 15.33
N GLY A 226 16.16 -8.31 15.95
CA GLY A 226 15.09 -7.34 16.16
C GLY A 226 14.57 -6.78 14.84
N TYR A 227 15.48 -6.35 13.96
CA TYR A 227 15.11 -5.88 12.62
C TYR A 227 14.45 -6.94 11.75
N LYS A 228 14.82 -8.22 11.88
CA LYS A 228 14.12 -9.33 11.23
C LYS A 228 12.67 -9.46 11.71
N ARG A 229 12.37 -9.15 12.97
CA ARG A 229 10.99 -9.13 13.50
C ARG A 229 10.22 -7.90 13.02
N MET A 230 10.89 -6.75 12.95
CA MET A 230 10.31 -5.53 12.40
C MET A 230 9.95 -5.71 10.93
N ALA A 231 10.82 -6.32 10.11
CA ALA A 231 10.56 -6.56 8.69
C ALA A 231 9.29 -7.40 8.47
N ARG A 232 9.10 -8.47 9.28
CA ARG A 232 7.87 -9.28 9.24
C ARG A 232 6.61 -8.48 9.61
N ARG A 233 6.72 -7.56 10.58
CA ARG A 233 5.60 -6.67 10.94
C ARG A 233 5.31 -5.63 9.87
N ALA A 234 6.35 -5.11 9.21
CA ALA A 234 6.20 -4.20 8.07
C ALA A 234 5.48 -4.90 6.91
N ARG A 235 5.86 -6.15 6.59
CA ARG A 235 5.16 -6.97 5.59
C ARG A 235 3.68 -7.16 5.92
N LYS A 236 3.36 -7.53 7.18
CA LYS A 236 1.97 -7.61 7.64
C LYS A 236 1.22 -6.27 7.59
N GLY A 237 1.92 -5.16 7.76
CA GLY A 237 1.34 -3.82 7.59
C GLY A 237 0.99 -3.53 6.14
N LEU A 238 1.86 -3.95 5.21
CA LEU A 238 1.63 -3.85 3.77
C LEU A 238 0.44 -4.73 3.32
N GLU A 239 0.34 -5.95 3.84
CA GLU A 239 -0.83 -6.84 3.64
C GLU A 239 -2.13 -6.15 4.13
N LYS A 240 -2.09 -5.49 5.29
CA LYS A 240 -3.24 -4.73 5.83
C LYS A 240 -3.54 -3.43 5.07
N ALA A 241 -2.61 -2.94 4.26
CA ALA A 241 -2.83 -1.76 3.45
C ALA A 241 -3.59 -2.09 2.16
N GLN A 242 -3.65 -3.36 1.74
CA GLN A 242 -4.29 -3.77 0.49
C GLN A 242 -5.78 -3.41 0.41
N PRO A 243 -6.61 -3.60 1.45
CA PRO A 243 -8.00 -3.16 1.39
C PRO A 243 -8.14 -1.64 1.26
N ILE A 244 -7.23 -0.87 1.86
CA ILE A 244 -7.22 0.60 1.73
C ILE A 244 -6.82 0.99 0.30
N ALA A 245 -5.90 0.25 -0.30
CA ALA A 245 -5.50 0.47 -1.69
C ALA A 245 -6.65 0.15 -2.65
N ALA A 246 -7.33 -0.98 -2.45
CA ALA A 246 -8.49 -1.39 -3.23
C ALA A 246 -9.66 -0.39 -3.16
N GLU A 247 -9.82 0.32 -2.04
CA GLU A 247 -10.84 1.37 -1.90
C GLU A 247 -10.55 2.65 -2.67
N ILE A 248 -9.30 2.91 -3.08
CA ILE A 248 -8.91 4.15 -3.76
C ILE A 248 -8.64 4.00 -5.24
N VAL A 249 -8.46 2.77 -5.73
CA VAL A 249 -8.25 2.49 -7.15
C VAL A 249 -9.58 2.10 -7.77
N THR A 250 -9.92 2.74 -8.88
CA THR A 250 -11.13 2.50 -9.66
C THR A 250 -10.72 2.28 -11.12
N ASP A 251 -11.56 1.57 -11.84
CA ASP A 251 -11.45 1.24 -13.25
C ASP A 251 -12.89 1.29 -13.78
N GLN A 252 -13.22 2.41 -14.44
CA GLN A 252 -14.59 2.79 -14.76
C GLN A 252 -15.09 2.19 -16.08
N ASP A 253 -14.22 1.98 -17.06
CA ASP A 253 -14.55 1.38 -18.36
C ASP A 253 -14.11 -0.09 -18.49
N PHE A 254 -13.44 -0.64 -17.47
CA PHE A 254 -13.08 -2.04 -17.32
C PHE A 254 -12.05 -2.54 -18.35
N ASP A 255 -11.14 -1.66 -18.77
CA ASP A 255 -10.05 -1.96 -19.70
C ASP A 255 -8.79 -2.54 -19.00
N ASN A 256 -8.83 -2.64 -17.67
CA ASN A 256 -7.74 -3.05 -16.78
C ASN A 256 -6.64 -1.99 -16.58
N LEU A 257 -6.90 -0.72 -16.84
CA LEU A 257 -6.11 0.42 -16.42
C LEU A 257 -6.86 1.16 -15.30
N TYR A 258 -6.14 1.73 -14.33
CA TYR A 258 -6.82 2.48 -13.25
C TYR A 258 -7.10 3.92 -13.70
N ASP A 259 -8.29 4.45 -13.38
CA ASP A 259 -8.69 5.84 -13.70
C ASP A 259 -7.62 6.86 -13.26
N ALA A 260 -7.00 6.62 -12.10
CA ALA A 260 -5.96 7.51 -11.58
C ALA A 260 -4.67 7.48 -12.43
N ALA A 261 -4.32 6.32 -12.98
CA ALA A 261 -3.19 6.16 -13.88
C ALA A 261 -3.51 6.75 -15.25
N GLU A 262 -4.71 6.52 -15.77
CA GLU A 262 -5.22 7.15 -16.99
C GLU A 262 -5.14 8.67 -16.91
N ILE A 263 -5.78 9.29 -15.91
CA ILE A 263 -5.80 10.74 -15.76
C ILE A 263 -4.40 11.31 -15.47
N GLY A 264 -3.64 10.63 -14.60
CA GLY A 264 -2.42 11.18 -13.99
C GLY A 264 -1.12 10.87 -14.73
N ILE A 265 -1.10 9.82 -15.56
CA ILE A 265 0.12 9.27 -16.16
C ILE A 265 -0.02 9.15 -17.68
N TYR A 266 -1.06 8.48 -18.16
CA TYR A 266 -1.23 8.15 -19.58
C TYR A 266 -2.03 9.20 -20.35
N PHE A 267 -2.79 10.03 -19.63
CA PHE A 267 -3.66 11.09 -20.14
C PHE A 267 -4.78 10.61 -21.06
N THR A 268 -5.21 9.36 -20.89
CA THR A 268 -6.35 8.74 -21.58
C THR A 268 -7.68 9.12 -20.92
N ASN A 269 -8.80 8.69 -21.52
CA ASN A 269 -10.14 8.96 -20.99
C ASN A 269 -10.66 7.75 -20.19
N PRO A 270 -10.81 7.86 -18.85
CA PRO A 270 -11.21 6.74 -17.97
C PRO A 270 -12.67 6.27 -18.11
N THR A 271 -13.34 6.70 -19.17
CA THR A 271 -14.70 6.27 -19.50
C THR A 271 -14.78 5.63 -20.89
N LEU A 272 -13.65 5.51 -21.57
CA LEU A 272 -13.51 4.93 -22.89
C LEU A 272 -12.43 3.88 -22.83
N THR A 273 -12.81 2.63 -23.06
CA THR A 273 -11.90 1.50 -23.10
C THR A 273 -10.74 1.69 -24.10
N ASP A 274 -10.94 2.50 -25.14
CA ASP A 274 -10.02 2.79 -26.24
C ASP A 274 -10.12 4.30 -26.51
N THR A 275 -9.06 5.05 -26.20
CA THR A 275 -9.07 6.52 -26.26
C THR A 275 -8.80 7.07 -27.67
N ASP A 276 -8.01 6.38 -28.49
CA ASP A 276 -7.61 6.85 -29.82
C ASP A 276 -8.35 6.17 -30.99
N GLU A 277 -9.24 5.23 -30.65
CA GLU A 277 -10.18 4.53 -31.51
C GLU A 277 -9.50 3.62 -32.56
N ASP A 278 -8.40 2.95 -32.20
CA ASP A 278 -7.65 2.04 -33.06
C ASP A 278 -8.04 0.54 -32.95
N GLU A 279 -8.97 0.21 -32.06
CA GLU A 279 -9.44 -1.14 -31.67
C GLU A 279 -8.59 -1.86 -30.59
N LEU A 280 -7.53 -1.25 -30.05
CA LEU A 280 -6.87 -1.69 -28.82
C LEU A 280 -7.41 -0.93 -27.62
N SER A 281 -7.52 -1.61 -26.47
CA SER A 281 -7.84 -0.89 -25.24
C SER A 281 -6.62 -0.13 -24.69
N ASP A 282 -6.83 1.00 -24.02
CA ASP A 282 -5.72 1.77 -23.42
C ASP A 282 -4.87 0.89 -22.48
N GLY A 283 -5.55 0.03 -21.71
CA GLY A 283 -4.94 -1.02 -20.89
C GLY A 283 -4.11 -2.04 -21.68
N GLU A 284 -4.56 -2.52 -22.84
CA GLU A 284 -3.80 -3.44 -23.68
C GLU A 284 -2.52 -2.79 -24.21
N GLU A 285 -2.64 -1.58 -24.71
CA GLU A 285 -1.52 -0.79 -25.21
C GLU A 285 -0.48 -0.54 -24.11
N VAL A 286 -0.91 -0.02 -22.96
CA VAL A 286 -0.01 0.31 -21.84
C VAL A 286 0.60 -0.95 -21.23
N LEU A 287 -0.17 -2.02 -21.04
CA LEU A 287 0.26 -3.17 -20.23
C LEU A 287 0.92 -4.26 -21.06
N ILE A 288 0.50 -4.46 -22.32
CA ILE A 288 0.90 -5.59 -23.16
C ILE A 288 1.83 -5.11 -24.28
N TYR A 289 1.35 -4.24 -25.17
CA TYR A 289 2.03 -3.91 -26.43
C TYR A 289 3.08 -2.80 -26.29
N LYS A 290 2.98 -1.98 -25.25
CA LYS A 290 3.84 -0.83 -24.97
C LYS A 290 3.79 0.25 -26.05
N THR A 291 2.65 0.35 -26.72
CA THR A 291 2.27 1.42 -27.64
C THR A 291 1.77 2.64 -26.85
N ASN A 292 1.45 3.72 -27.56
CA ASN A 292 0.96 4.96 -26.97
C ASN A 292 -0.56 5.07 -27.14
N PRO A 293 -1.35 5.00 -26.06
CA PRO A 293 -2.83 4.95 -26.11
C PRO A 293 -3.52 6.27 -26.47
N LEU A 294 -2.78 7.16 -27.12
CA LEU A 294 -3.24 8.44 -27.62
C LEU A 294 -2.96 8.58 -29.12
N LEU A 295 -2.41 7.55 -29.74
CA LEU A 295 -1.98 7.50 -31.12
C LEU A 295 -2.32 6.14 -31.71
N SER A 296 -3.30 6.11 -32.60
CA SER A 296 -3.66 4.88 -33.32
C SER A 296 -2.53 4.29 -34.15
N ASP A 297 -1.45 5.02 -34.39
CA ASP A 297 -0.22 4.61 -35.07
C ASP A 297 0.94 5.18 -34.24
N THR A 298 1.53 4.35 -33.38
CA THR A 298 2.52 4.79 -32.38
C THR A 298 3.84 5.22 -33.01
N ASP A 299 4.29 4.53 -34.06
CA ASP A 299 5.58 4.77 -34.68
C ASP A 299 5.52 5.69 -35.92
N GLY A 300 4.32 5.93 -36.43
CA GLY A 300 4.02 6.86 -37.50
C GLY A 300 4.32 6.34 -38.90
N ASP A 301 4.33 5.02 -39.12
CA ASP A 301 4.60 4.41 -40.43
C ASP A 301 3.39 4.38 -41.39
N GLY A 302 2.19 4.61 -40.84
CA GLY A 302 0.92 4.66 -41.55
C GLY A 302 0.03 3.41 -41.40
N ALA A 303 0.45 2.37 -40.68
CA ALA A 303 -0.39 1.30 -40.18
C ALA A 303 -0.82 1.60 -38.74
N SER A 304 -2.01 1.14 -38.33
CA SER A 304 -2.39 1.28 -36.91
C SER A 304 -1.73 0.21 -36.06
N ASP A 305 -1.52 0.49 -34.78
CA ASP A 305 -0.91 -0.46 -33.84
C ASP A 305 -1.67 -1.79 -33.83
N TYR A 306 -3.01 -1.72 -33.80
CA TYR A 306 -3.87 -2.90 -33.96
C TYR A 306 -3.58 -3.67 -35.26
N ALA A 307 -3.52 -2.98 -36.40
CA ALA A 307 -3.34 -3.61 -37.71
C ALA A 307 -1.98 -4.33 -37.81
N GLU A 308 -0.96 -3.75 -37.19
CA GLU A 308 0.36 -4.32 -37.10
C GLU A 308 0.40 -5.58 -36.24
N ILE A 309 -0.22 -5.54 -35.06
CA ILE A 309 -0.36 -6.71 -34.17
C ILE A 309 -1.10 -7.85 -34.88
N GLN A 310 -2.19 -7.54 -35.60
CA GLN A 310 -2.93 -8.55 -36.39
C GLN A 310 -2.10 -9.11 -37.54
N SER A 311 -1.20 -8.31 -38.11
CA SER A 311 -0.31 -8.71 -39.22
C SER A 311 0.99 -9.36 -38.73
N GLY A 312 1.29 -9.29 -37.43
CA GLY A 312 2.51 -9.77 -36.82
C GLY A 312 3.74 -8.88 -37.11
N THR A 313 3.54 -7.60 -37.43
CA THR A 313 4.61 -6.58 -37.46
C THR A 313 4.80 -5.96 -36.07
N ASP A 314 5.75 -5.04 -35.93
CA ASP A 314 6.15 -4.47 -34.64
C ASP A 314 5.67 -3.01 -34.58
N PRO A 315 4.65 -2.68 -33.76
CA PRO A 315 4.02 -1.34 -33.72
C PRO A 315 4.91 -0.23 -33.13
N LEU A 316 6.18 -0.54 -32.89
CA LEU A 316 7.17 0.37 -32.34
C LEU A 316 8.32 0.61 -33.34
N ILE A 317 8.25 0.03 -34.55
CA ILE A 317 9.31 0.05 -35.56
C ILE A 317 8.73 0.23 -36.99
N PRO A 318 9.00 1.38 -37.63
CA PRO A 318 8.57 1.68 -39.01
C PRO A 318 9.24 0.85 -40.12
#